data_AF-A0A1A9VWQ8-F1
#
_entry.id   AF-A0A1A9VWQ8-F1
#
_cell.length_a   1.000
_cell.length_b   1.000
_cell.length_c   1.000
_cell.angle_alpha   90.00
_cell.angle_beta   90.00
_cell.angle_gamma   90.00
#
_symmetry.space_group_name_H-M   'P 1'
#
loop_
_entity.id
_entity.type
_entity.pdbx_description
1 polymer ?
#
loop_
_entity_poly.entity_id
_entity_poly.type
_entity_poly.pdbx_seq_one_letter_code
_entity_poly.pdbx_strand_id
1 'polypeptide(L)'
;MSSRRWFHPTISGIEAEKLLLEQGFDGSFLARLSSSNPGAFTLSVRRGQEVTHIKIQNNGDFFDLYGGEKFATLPELVQYYMENGELKEKNGQVIELKQPLICAEPTTER
;
A
#
# COMPACT_ATOMS: atom_id res chain seq x y z
N MET A 1 -19.03 1.63 -4.21
CA MET A 1 -18.26 0.95 -3.15
C MET A 1 -17.01 0.36 -3.78
N SER A 2 -15.92 1.12 -3.84
CA SER A 2 -14.66 0.66 -4.42
C SER A 2 -14.13 -0.48 -3.55
N SER A 3 -14.26 -1.69 -4.04
CA SER A 3 -13.78 -2.90 -3.39
C SER A 3 -12.32 -2.71 -2.94
N ARG A 4 -11.98 -3.03 -1.68
CA ARG A 4 -10.61 -3.03 -1.12
C ARG A 4 -9.73 -4.14 -1.72
N ARG A 5 -9.89 -4.39 -3.02
CA ARG A 5 -9.22 -5.43 -3.78
C ARG A 5 -7.71 -5.24 -3.83
N TRP A 6 -7.19 -4.07 -3.53
CA TRP A 6 -5.74 -3.82 -3.38
C TRP A 6 -5.18 -4.20 -2.01
N PHE A 7 -6.01 -4.65 -1.07
CA PHE A 7 -5.58 -5.10 0.25
C PHE A 7 -5.38 -6.61 0.29
N HIS A 8 -4.17 -7.04 0.61
CA HIS A 8 -3.72 -8.43 0.66
C HIS A 8 -3.37 -8.77 2.11
N PRO A 9 -4.32 -9.29 2.92
CA PRO A 9 -4.13 -9.44 4.37
C PRO A 9 -3.10 -10.51 4.76
N THR A 10 -2.85 -11.48 3.88
CA THR A 10 -2.10 -12.70 4.21
C THR A 10 -0.66 -12.73 3.68
N ILE A 11 -0.29 -11.78 2.81
CA ILE A 11 1.00 -11.84 2.12
C ILE A 11 2.11 -11.09 2.88
N SER A 12 3.32 -11.65 2.80
CA SER A 12 4.56 -11.08 3.30
C SER A 12 5.12 -9.97 2.39
N GLY A 13 6.19 -9.32 2.84
CA GLY A 13 6.94 -8.38 2.00
C GLY A 13 7.53 -9.05 0.75
N ILE A 14 8.14 -10.21 0.92
CA ILE A 14 8.76 -10.98 -0.16
C ILE A 14 7.73 -11.41 -1.21
N GLU A 15 6.56 -11.87 -0.77
CA GLU A 15 5.46 -12.21 -1.70
C GLU A 15 4.92 -10.98 -2.42
N ALA A 16 4.81 -9.84 -1.73
CA ALA A 16 4.43 -8.59 -2.36
C ALA A 16 5.44 -8.12 -3.41
N GLU A 17 6.74 -8.24 -3.12
CA GLU A 17 7.82 -7.94 -4.08
C GLU A 17 7.66 -8.79 -5.34
N LYS A 18 7.54 -10.11 -5.17
CA LYS A 18 7.35 -11.06 -6.27
C LYS A 18 6.13 -10.68 -7.13
N LEU A 19 4.97 -10.50 -6.50
CA LEU A 19 3.72 -10.17 -7.21
C LEU A 19 3.83 -8.84 -7.99
N LEU A 20 4.40 -7.81 -7.37
CA LEU A 20 4.55 -6.50 -7.99
C LEU A 20 5.55 -6.53 -9.16
N LEU A 21 6.64 -7.27 -9.03
CA LEU A 21 7.65 -7.42 -10.08
C LEU A 21 7.18 -8.29 -11.25
N GLU A 22 6.42 -9.36 -10.97
CA GLU A 22 5.91 -10.28 -12.00
C GLU A 22 4.66 -9.76 -12.72
N GLN A 23 3.75 -9.10 -12.00
CA GLN A 23 2.41 -8.77 -12.53
C GLN A 23 2.12 -7.27 -12.59
N GLY A 24 2.87 -6.47 -11.84
CA GLY A 24 2.74 -5.01 -11.84
C GLY A 24 3.58 -4.33 -12.90
N PHE A 25 3.56 -3.01 -12.86
CA PHE A 25 4.43 -2.10 -13.58
C PHE A 25 4.87 -0.97 -12.64
N ASP A 26 5.68 -0.04 -13.12
CA ASP A 26 6.15 1.09 -12.32
C ASP A 26 4.97 1.91 -11.73
N GLY A 27 4.95 2.12 -10.42
CA GLY A 27 3.83 2.72 -9.69
C GLY A 27 2.67 1.78 -9.38
N SER A 28 2.78 0.49 -9.72
CA SER A 28 1.86 -0.53 -9.18
C SER A 28 2.04 -0.69 -7.69
N PHE A 29 0.96 -0.87 -6.94
CA PHE A 29 1.02 -0.97 -5.50
C PHE A 29 0.00 -1.95 -4.91
N LEU A 30 0.24 -2.37 -3.69
CA LEU A 30 -0.72 -3.08 -2.86
C LEU A 30 -0.53 -2.74 -1.38
N ALA A 31 -1.58 -2.86 -0.58
CA ALA A 31 -1.48 -2.77 0.86
C ALA A 31 -1.54 -4.18 1.48
N ARG A 32 -0.80 -4.39 2.56
CA ARG A 32 -0.74 -5.67 3.28
C ARG A 32 -0.59 -5.45 4.78
N LEU A 33 -0.77 -6.50 5.57
CA LEU A 33 -0.38 -6.47 6.98
C LEU A 33 1.15 -6.40 7.11
N SER A 34 1.62 -5.70 8.13
CA SER A 34 3.05 -5.60 8.41
C SER A 34 3.54 -6.87 9.08
N SER A 35 4.45 -7.59 8.40
CA SER A 35 5.10 -8.79 8.95
C SER A 35 5.97 -8.47 10.18
N SER A 36 6.50 -7.24 10.26
CA SER A 36 7.40 -6.81 11.34
C SER A 36 6.68 -6.14 12.53
N ASN A 37 5.42 -5.74 12.36
CA ASN A 37 4.68 -5.02 13.38
C ASN A 37 3.20 -5.47 13.38
N PRO A 38 2.82 -6.43 14.23
CA PRO A 38 1.46 -6.96 14.29
C PRO A 38 0.42 -5.85 14.45
N GLY A 39 -0.62 -5.86 13.62
CA GLY A 39 -1.69 -4.85 13.64
C GLY A 39 -1.40 -3.57 12.85
N ALA A 40 -0.19 -3.39 12.32
CA ALA A 40 0.14 -2.29 11.42
C ALA A 40 -0.02 -2.71 9.94
N PHE A 41 -0.13 -1.71 9.06
CA PHE A 41 -0.21 -1.91 7.62
C PHE A 41 1.08 -1.50 6.93
N THR A 42 1.31 -2.03 5.74
CA THR A 42 2.42 -1.63 4.87
C THR A 42 1.90 -1.47 3.44
N LEU A 43 2.25 -0.36 2.82
CA LEU A 43 2.02 -0.09 1.40
C LEU A 43 3.29 -0.49 0.64
N SER A 44 3.18 -1.49 -0.23
CA SER A 44 4.27 -1.92 -1.11
C SER A 44 4.06 -1.29 -2.49
N VAL A 45 5.08 -0.60 -3.03
CA VAL A 45 4.99 0.10 -4.32
C VAL A 45 6.17 -0.30 -5.20
N ARG A 46 5.90 -0.70 -6.43
CA ARG A 46 6.94 -0.97 -7.43
C ARG A 46 7.52 0.32 -7.99
N ARG A 47 8.85 0.40 -8.04
CA ARG A 47 9.63 1.49 -8.59
C ARG A 47 10.72 0.92 -9.50
N GLY A 48 10.44 0.88 -10.80
CA GLY A 48 11.29 0.23 -11.81
C GLY A 48 11.46 -1.27 -11.53
N GLN A 49 12.66 -1.66 -11.07
CA GLN A 49 13.04 -3.04 -10.75
C GLN A 49 13.05 -3.33 -9.23
N GLU A 50 12.71 -2.34 -8.41
CA GLU A 50 12.68 -2.48 -6.96
C GLU A 50 11.26 -2.25 -6.43
N VAL A 51 11.06 -2.59 -5.15
CA VAL A 51 9.81 -2.35 -4.44
C VAL A 51 10.12 -1.62 -3.13
N THR A 52 9.44 -0.49 -2.93
CA THR A 52 9.52 0.27 -1.68
C THR A 52 8.40 -0.15 -0.75
N HIS A 53 8.75 -0.43 0.52
CA HIS A 53 7.79 -0.76 1.57
C HIS A 53 7.62 0.42 2.53
N ILE A 54 6.42 0.97 2.56
CA ILE A 54 6.08 2.16 3.33
C ILE A 54 5.19 1.72 4.49
N LYS A 55 5.70 1.87 5.71
CA LYS A 55 4.93 1.56 6.91
C LYS A 55 3.83 2.61 7.08
N ILE A 56 2.62 2.14 7.35
CA ILE A 56 1.48 2.98 7.69
C ILE A 56 1.35 2.97 9.20
N GLN A 57 1.39 4.14 9.81
CA GLN A 57 1.16 4.26 11.24
C GLN A 57 -0.32 4.17 11.53
N ASN A 58 -0.66 3.49 12.62
CA ASN A 58 -1.99 3.50 13.20
C ASN A 58 -1.85 4.00 14.64
N ASN A 59 -2.31 5.23 14.88
CA ASN A 59 -2.22 5.87 16.19
C ASN A 59 -3.44 5.59 17.09
N GLY A 60 -4.37 4.74 16.65
CA GLY A 60 -5.64 4.46 17.31
C GLY A 60 -6.79 5.33 16.81
N ASP A 61 -6.52 6.60 16.50
CA ASP A 61 -7.52 7.56 16.01
C ASP A 61 -7.43 7.81 14.49
N PHE A 62 -6.24 7.67 13.91
CA PHE A 62 -5.99 7.94 12.48
C PHE A 62 -4.83 7.12 11.93
N PHE A 63 -4.76 7.08 10.61
CA PHE A 63 -3.68 6.53 9.79
C PHE A 63 -2.88 7.64 9.13
N ASP A 64 -1.56 7.51 9.11
CA ASP A 64 -0.66 8.43 8.40
C ASP A 64 0.62 7.74 7.90
N LEU A 65 1.37 8.45 7.06
CA LEU A 65 2.66 8.04 6.51
C LEU A 65 3.80 8.85 7.14
N TYR A 66 4.02 8.68 8.45
CA TYR A 66 5.12 9.30 9.22
C TYR A 66 5.19 10.84 9.07
N GLY A 67 4.14 11.53 9.50
CA GLY A 67 4.07 13.00 9.45
C GLY A 67 3.48 13.56 8.15
N GLY A 68 2.84 12.70 7.35
CA GLY A 68 1.97 13.11 6.25
C GLY A 68 0.57 13.48 6.70
N GLU A 69 -0.35 13.50 5.75
CA GLU A 69 -1.77 13.72 6.00
C GLU A 69 -2.37 12.59 6.86
N LYS A 70 -3.40 12.93 7.64
CA LYS A 70 -4.07 12.03 8.58
C LYS A 70 -5.43 11.60 8.04
N PHE A 71 -5.71 10.30 8.11
CA PHE A 71 -6.94 9.73 7.57
C PHE A 71 -7.66 8.88 8.60
N ALA A 72 -9.00 8.90 8.59
CA ALA A 72 -9.78 8.06 9.51
C ALA A 72 -9.71 6.58 9.10
N THR A 73 -9.57 6.30 7.81
CA THR A 73 -9.54 4.92 7.29
C THR A 73 -8.41 4.68 6.29
N LEU A 74 -7.93 3.44 6.23
CA LEU A 74 -6.91 3.02 5.25
C LEU A 74 -7.33 3.28 3.79
N PRO A 75 -8.59 3.05 3.36
CA PRO A 75 -9.02 3.37 2.00
C PRO A 75 -8.94 4.87 1.66
N GLU A 76 -9.26 5.76 2.61
CA GLU A 76 -9.14 7.20 2.39
C GLU A 76 -7.68 7.61 2.18
N LEU A 77 -6.77 7.06 2.99
CA LEU A 77 -5.33 7.27 2.82
C LEU A 77 -4.87 6.87 1.42
N VAL A 78 -5.23 5.65 0.99
CA VAL A 78 -4.83 5.15 -0.33
C VAL A 78 -5.45 5.99 -1.45
N GLN A 79 -6.74 6.31 -1.35
CA GLN A 79 -7.42 7.13 -2.35
C GLN A 79 -6.77 8.51 -2.48
N TYR A 80 -6.43 9.15 -1.36
CA TYR A 80 -5.78 10.45 -1.36
C TYR A 80 -4.44 10.41 -2.09
N TYR A 81 -3.57 9.46 -1.78
CA TYR A 81 -2.25 9.33 -2.42
C TYR A 81 -2.31 8.82 -3.86
N MET A 82 -3.44 8.24 -4.30
CA MET A 82 -3.66 7.94 -5.72
C MET A 82 -4.08 9.18 -6.54
N GLU A 83 -4.92 10.04 -5.98
CA GLU A 83 -5.50 11.16 -6.72
C GLU A 83 -4.73 12.48 -6.58
N ASN A 84 -4.24 12.77 -5.38
CA ASN A 84 -3.84 14.12 -4.99
C ASN A 84 -2.50 14.18 -4.22
N GLY A 85 -2.08 13.08 -3.60
CA GLY A 85 -0.97 13.09 -2.65
C GLY A 85 0.40 12.91 -3.30
N GLU A 86 1.31 13.85 -3.07
CA GLU A 86 2.74 13.65 -3.31
C GLU A 86 3.35 12.84 -2.15
N LEU A 87 3.51 11.54 -2.34
CA LEU A 87 4.27 10.73 -1.40
C LEU A 87 5.77 10.87 -1.69
N LYS A 88 6.55 11.32 -0.71
CA LYS A 88 8.00 11.53 -0.88
C LYS A 88 8.81 10.76 0.15
N GLU A 89 9.92 10.18 -0.30
CA GLU A 89 10.93 9.64 0.58
C GLU A 89 11.73 10.76 1.25
N LYS A 90 12.47 10.43 2.32
CA LYS A 90 13.35 11.38 3.03
C LYS A 90 14.43 12.01 2.15
N ASN A 91 14.81 11.32 1.07
CA ASN A 91 15.78 11.80 0.08
C ASN A 91 15.15 12.74 -0.97
N GLY A 92 13.84 13.03 -0.88
CA GLY A 92 13.10 13.88 -1.80
C GLY A 92 12.54 13.17 -3.04
N GLN A 93 12.80 11.87 -3.23
CA GLN A 93 12.24 11.11 -4.36
C GLN A 93 10.74 10.92 -4.19
N VAL A 94 9.99 11.15 -5.27
CA VAL A 94 8.54 10.95 -5.32
C VAL A 94 8.21 9.48 -5.53
N ILE A 95 7.20 9.00 -4.82
CA ILE A 95 6.58 7.69 -4.95
C ILE A 95 5.17 7.91 -5.51
N GLU A 96 4.90 7.34 -6.67
CA GLU A 96 3.61 7.50 -7.35
C GLU A 96 2.76 6.23 -7.19
N LEU A 97 1.50 6.39 -6.75
CA LEU A 97 0.53 5.30 -6.69
C LEU A 97 -0.36 5.33 -7.94
N LYS A 98 0.05 4.58 -8.97
CA LYS A 98 -0.63 4.62 -10.28
C LYS A 98 -1.74 3.58 -10.40
N GLN A 99 -1.44 2.33 -10.05
CA GLN A 99 -2.40 1.24 -10.24
C GLN A 99 -2.39 0.25 -9.08
N PRO A 100 -3.56 -0.06 -8.50
CA PRO A 100 -3.66 -1.13 -7.53
C PRO A 100 -3.43 -2.50 -8.17
N LEU A 101 -2.57 -3.32 -7.56
CA LEU A 101 -2.50 -4.74 -7.85
C LEU A 101 -3.58 -5.47 -7.05
N ILE A 102 -4.52 -6.06 -7.79
CA ILE A 102 -5.72 -6.67 -7.23
C ILE A 102 -5.39 -8.04 -6.63
N CYS A 103 -5.83 -8.26 -5.39
CA CYS A 103 -5.84 -9.52 -4.70
C CYS A 103 -6.75 -10.49 -5.45
N ALA A 104 -6.12 -11.55 -5.98
CA ALA A 104 -6.80 -12.60 -6.72
C ALA A 104 -7.40 -13.68 -5.80
N GLU A 105 -7.30 -13.51 -4.47
CA GLU A 105 -8.00 -14.40 -3.52
C GLU A 105 -9.47 -14.46 -3.92
N PRO A 106 -10.05 -15.66 -4.10
CA PRO A 106 -11.46 -15.77 -4.37
C PRO A 106 -12.17 -15.18 -3.15
N THR A 107 -12.79 -14.01 -3.30
CA THR A 107 -13.77 -13.53 -2.34
C THR A 107 -14.78 -14.65 -2.20
N THR A 108 -14.66 -15.41 -1.11
CA THR A 108 -15.68 -16.39 -0.75
C THR A 108 -16.86 -15.57 -0.28
N GLU A 109 -17.59 -15.01 -1.24
CA GLU A 109 -18.99 -14.69 -1.03
C GLU A 109 -19.68 -16.05 -0.82
N ARG A 110 -19.94 -16.36 0.45
CA ARG A 110 -20.97 -17.31 0.86
C ARG A 110 -21.99 -16.56 1.70
#